data_AF-A0A4P5QRW4-F1
#
_entry.id   AF-A0A4P5QRW4-F1
#
_cell.length_a   1.000
_cell.length_b   1.000
_cell.length_c   1.000
_cell.angle_alpha   90.00
_cell.angle_beta   90.00
_cell.angle_gamma   90.00
#
_symmetry.space_group_name_H-M   'P 1'
#
loop_
_entity.id
_entity.type
_entity.pdbx_description
1 polymer ?
#
loop_
_entity_poly.entity_id
_entity_poly.type
_entity_poly.pdbx_seq_one_letter_code
_entity_poly.pdbx_strand_id
1 'polypeptide(L)'
;MAKNDELDAVLCDPRMTEKDFGDLYEVLGIEKGVPYSERRVFFNTEIRHAYGHTAVNLFREWHDPDYSEIVRETAKKLKLSVKETNTLEETEDKILVEIIELARDKIFKEQGEQAWKDIEKAVDEEITRLISSGKIPAQFADEFSKLRGAALIAALISGRLAGFALFIVANQIFFAISRWLGLGIGVALAGPIIGRTLAALLGPAGWILSAVLVAFDLGNTNWKKVIPTTVMIITLRRRFKFGDDGESGLTLA
;
A
#
# COMPACT_ATOMS: atom_id res chain seq x y z
N MET A 1 24.87 -4.38 7.90
CA MET A 1 25.09 -4.79 6.49
C MET A 1 23.72 -5.08 5.89
N ALA A 2 23.52 -4.85 4.60
CA ALA A 2 22.24 -5.18 3.99
C ALA A 2 22.02 -6.69 3.94
N LYS A 3 20.76 -7.13 4.14
CA LYS A 3 20.37 -8.54 4.09
C LYS A 3 20.26 -9.04 2.65
N ASN A 4 20.18 -8.11 1.69
CA ASN A 4 20.00 -8.38 0.25
C ASN A 4 18.70 -9.14 -0.06
N ASP A 5 17.64 -8.85 0.68
CA ASP A 5 16.29 -9.35 0.45
C ASP A 5 15.45 -8.37 -0.38
N GLU A 6 14.16 -8.66 -0.56
CA GLU A 6 13.27 -7.86 -1.41
C GLU A 6 13.06 -6.44 -0.88
N LEU A 7 13.15 -6.23 0.44
CA LEU A 7 13.09 -4.89 1.03
C LEU A 7 14.36 -4.10 0.73
N ASP A 8 15.53 -4.74 0.79
CA ASP A 8 16.78 -4.11 0.34
C ASP A 8 16.71 -3.73 -1.16
N ALA A 9 16.14 -4.59 -2.00
CA ALA A 9 15.99 -4.32 -3.43
C ALA A 9 15.13 -3.06 -3.68
N VAL A 10 14.03 -2.89 -2.93
CA VAL A 10 13.17 -1.69 -3.01
C VAL A 10 13.90 -0.44 -2.55
N LEU A 11 14.53 -0.49 -1.37
CA LEU A 11 15.19 0.66 -0.76
C LEU A 11 16.44 1.11 -1.52
N CYS A 12 17.02 0.23 -2.35
CA CYS A 12 18.15 0.54 -3.24
C CYS A 12 17.74 0.89 -4.67
N ASP A 13 16.46 0.78 -5.02
CA ASP A 13 16.02 1.02 -6.38
C ASP A 13 16.28 2.50 -6.74
N PRO A 14 17.00 2.80 -7.83
CA PRO A 14 17.31 4.18 -8.22
C PRO A 14 16.06 5.01 -8.56
N ARG A 15 14.89 4.38 -8.72
CA ARG A 15 13.61 5.04 -8.97
C ARG A 15 12.87 5.43 -7.68
N MET A 16 13.42 5.14 -6.50
CA MET A 16 12.92 5.69 -5.23
C MET A 16 13.04 7.22 -5.25
N THR A 17 11.92 7.90 -5.01
CA THR A 17 11.85 9.38 -4.99
C THR A 17 11.90 9.93 -3.57
N GLU A 18 12.19 11.23 -3.43
CA GLU A 18 12.06 11.94 -2.15
C GLU A 18 10.66 11.85 -1.56
N LYS A 19 9.62 11.81 -2.42
CA LYS A 19 8.24 11.61 -1.99
C LYS A 19 8.06 10.24 -1.34
N ASP A 20 8.58 9.19 -1.95
CA ASP A 20 8.45 7.82 -1.42
C ASP A 20 9.15 7.67 -0.06
N PHE A 21 10.32 8.27 0.11
CA PHE A 21 10.98 8.33 1.42
C PHE A 21 10.19 9.17 2.42
N GLY A 22 9.60 10.28 1.98
CA GLY A 22 8.69 11.10 2.79
C GLY A 22 7.49 10.30 3.31
N ASP A 23 6.85 9.54 2.42
CA ASP A 23 5.73 8.67 2.73
C ASP A 23 6.16 7.57 3.74
N LEU A 24 7.37 7.01 3.60
CA LEU A 24 7.92 6.04 4.57
C LEU A 24 8.15 6.65 5.96
N TYR A 25 8.72 7.86 6.06
CA TYR A 25 8.87 8.56 7.35
C TYR A 25 7.52 8.72 8.05
N GLU A 26 6.51 9.12 7.28
CA GLU A 26 5.16 9.39 7.77
C GLU A 26 4.46 8.12 8.25
N VAL A 27 4.50 7.06 7.44
CA VAL A 27 3.89 5.76 7.79
C VAL A 27 4.56 5.13 9.03
N LEU A 28 5.87 5.26 9.15
CA LEU A 28 6.61 4.76 10.32
C LEU A 28 6.47 5.69 11.54
N GLY A 29 5.96 6.91 11.36
CA GLY A 29 5.80 7.91 12.41
C GLY A 29 7.14 8.34 13.02
N ILE A 30 8.15 8.55 12.17
CA ILE A 30 9.53 8.90 12.54
C ILE A 30 9.90 10.26 11.95
N GLU A 31 10.76 11.01 12.65
CA GLU A 31 11.13 12.36 12.23
C GLU A 31 11.97 12.36 10.95
N LYS A 32 11.68 13.32 10.06
CA LYS A 32 12.46 13.53 8.83
C LYS A 32 13.83 14.08 9.18
N GLY A 33 14.88 13.61 8.52
CA GLY A 33 16.22 14.18 8.68
C GLY A 33 17.40 13.29 8.35
N VAL A 34 17.17 12.01 8.01
CA VAL A 34 18.28 11.10 7.69
C VAL A 34 18.88 11.45 6.31
N PRO A 35 20.22 11.64 6.23
CA PRO A 35 20.93 11.88 4.98
C PRO A 35 20.63 10.80 3.94
N TYR A 36 20.55 11.17 2.67
CA TYR A 36 20.20 10.24 1.58
C TYR A 36 21.06 8.97 1.59
N SER A 37 22.38 9.09 1.85
CA SER A 37 23.33 7.99 1.93
C SER A 37 23.01 6.95 3.03
N GLU A 38 22.29 7.35 4.07
CA GLU A 38 21.98 6.52 5.24
C GLU A 38 20.54 6.00 5.24
N ARG A 39 19.65 6.62 4.44
CA ARG A 39 18.22 6.28 4.39
C ARG A 39 17.97 4.80 4.20
N ARG A 40 18.71 4.14 3.29
CA ARG A 40 18.56 2.70 3.06
C ARG A 40 18.70 1.91 4.35
N VAL A 41 19.82 2.06 5.05
CA VAL A 41 20.11 1.30 6.28
C VAL A 41 19.12 1.68 7.38
N PHE A 42 18.82 2.96 7.49
CA PHE A 42 17.86 3.49 8.45
C PHE A 42 16.46 2.88 8.26
N PHE A 43 15.85 3.04 7.08
CA PHE A 43 14.51 2.49 6.81
C PHE A 43 14.48 0.97 6.88
N ASN A 44 15.51 0.29 6.39
CA ASN A 44 15.64 -1.16 6.50
C ASN A 44 15.55 -1.62 7.97
N THR A 45 16.19 -0.87 8.87
CA THR A 45 16.24 -1.12 10.31
C THR A 45 14.90 -0.76 10.97
N GLU A 46 14.36 0.43 10.70
CA GLU A 46 13.09 0.90 11.26
C GLU A 46 11.90 0.00 10.89
N ILE A 47 11.83 -0.45 9.63
CA ILE A 47 10.75 -1.33 9.16
C ILE A 47 10.80 -2.68 9.88
N ARG A 48 12.00 -3.26 10.06
CA ARG A 48 12.17 -4.52 10.79
C ARG A 48 11.95 -4.37 12.29
N HIS A 49 12.34 -3.24 12.88
CA HIS A 49 12.05 -2.94 14.28
C HIS A 49 10.56 -2.70 14.54
N ALA A 50 9.83 -2.08 13.61
CA ALA A 50 8.38 -1.92 13.73
C ALA A 50 7.68 -3.29 13.82
N TYR A 51 8.25 -4.33 13.21
CA TYR A 51 7.78 -5.71 13.29
C TYR A 51 8.21 -6.45 14.57
N GLY A 52 9.42 -6.21 15.06
CA GLY A 52 10.06 -6.96 16.15
C GLY A 52 9.21 -7.09 17.42
N HIS A 53 8.90 -8.33 17.81
CA HIS A 53 8.32 -8.66 19.11
C HIS A 53 9.24 -8.22 20.26
N THR A 54 8.70 -7.45 21.21
CA THR A 54 9.34 -6.99 22.46
C THR A 54 9.93 -8.09 23.38
N ALA A 55 9.88 -9.39 23.00
CA ALA A 55 10.46 -10.48 23.80
C ALA A 55 11.66 -11.20 23.14
N VAL A 56 12.00 -10.92 21.88
CA VAL A 56 13.10 -11.62 21.16
C VAL A 56 14.29 -10.70 20.83
N ASN A 57 14.18 -9.40 21.15
CA ASN A 57 15.24 -8.40 20.97
C ASN A 57 16.53 -8.65 21.79
N LEU A 58 16.59 -9.68 22.65
CA LEU A 58 17.79 -9.99 23.43
C LEU A 58 18.75 -10.97 22.73
N PHE A 59 18.33 -11.69 21.68
CA PHE A 59 19.17 -12.73 21.06
C PHE A 59 19.06 -12.90 19.53
N ARG A 60 18.46 -11.95 18.80
CA ARG A 60 18.41 -11.99 17.33
C ARG A 60 19.33 -10.94 16.70
N GLU A 61 20.00 -11.33 15.61
CA GLU A 61 20.84 -10.44 14.80
C GLU A 61 20.02 -9.23 14.34
N TRP A 62 20.63 -8.04 14.32
CA TRP A 62 20.03 -6.73 14.03
C TRP A 62 19.31 -6.61 12.66
N HIS A 63 19.25 -7.68 11.86
CA HIS A 63 18.70 -7.73 10.50
C HIS A 63 17.59 -8.80 10.33
N ASP A 64 17.02 -9.33 11.41
CA ASP A 64 15.89 -10.27 11.42
C ASP A 64 14.56 -9.53 11.70
N PRO A 65 13.39 -9.83 11.07
CA PRO A 65 13.08 -10.90 10.09
C PRO A 65 13.39 -10.59 8.62
N ASP A 66 13.22 -11.58 7.73
CA ASP A 66 13.16 -11.37 6.27
C ASP A 66 11.88 -10.62 5.87
N TYR A 67 11.94 -9.83 4.78
CA TYR A 67 10.73 -9.19 4.26
C TYR A 67 9.62 -10.19 3.91
N SER A 68 9.98 -11.35 3.37
CA SER A 68 9.00 -12.41 3.09
C SER A 68 8.29 -12.95 4.35
N GLU A 69 8.97 -12.96 5.49
CA GLU A 69 8.39 -13.30 6.79
C GLU A 69 7.45 -12.18 7.26
N ILE A 70 7.84 -10.91 7.14
CA ILE A 70 6.96 -9.75 7.44
C ILE A 70 5.66 -9.85 6.64
N VAL A 71 5.74 -10.17 5.35
CA VAL A 71 4.57 -10.33 4.47
C VAL A 71 3.69 -11.51 4.90
N ARG A 72 4.28 -12.70 5.14
CA ARG A 72 3.53 -13.88 5.59
C ARG A 72 2.83 -13.64 6.92
N GLU A 73 3.50 -12.99 7.86
CA GLU A 73 2.98 -12.72 9.19
C GLU A 73 1.93 -11.59 9.16
N THR A 74 2.09 -10.61 8.29
CA THR A 74 1.02 -9.64 7.96
C THR A 74 -0.22 -10.35 7.41
N ALA A 75 -0.04 -11.30 6.49
CA ALA A 75 -1.17 -12.06 5.94
C ALA A 75 -1.86 -12.94 7.01
N LYS A 76 -1.08 -13.61 7.88
CA LYS A 76 -1.62 -14.35 9.02
C LYS A 76 -2.38 -13.43 9.98
N LYS A 77 -1.84 -12.25 10.26
CA LYS A 77 -2.47 -11.25 11.13
C LYS A 77 -3.82 -10.80 10.56
N LEU A 78 -3.88 -10.57 9.25
CA LEU A 78 -5.09 -10.30 8.49
C LEU A 78 -6.01 -11.52 8.31
N LYS A 79 -5.66 -12.68 8.91
CA LYS A 79 -6.43 -13.94 8.86
C LYS A 79 -6.63 -14.48 7.44
N LEU A 80 -5.68 -14.20 6.54
CA LEU A 80 -5.74 -14.65 5.16
C LEU A 80 -5.39 -16.12 5.04
N SER A 81 -6.11 -16.82 4.14
CA SER A 81 -5.80 -18.19 3.77
C SER A 81 -4.60 -18.22 2.81
N VAL A 82 -3.39 -18.22 3.38
CA VAL A 82 -2.12 -18.32 2.64
C VAL A 82 -1.55 -19.71 2.85
N LYS A 83 -1.31 -20.44 1.76
CA LYS A 83 -0.66 -21.74 1.77
C LYS A 83 0.86 -21.54 1.80
N GLU A 84 1.59 -22.49 2.37
CA GLU A 84 3.06 -22.42 2.36
C GLU A 84 3.63 -22.35 0.94
N THR A 85 2.96 -22.99 -0.02
CA THR A 85 3.32 -22.97 -1.45
C THR A 85 3.03 -21.65 -2.15
N ASN A 86 2.32 -20.71 -1.52
CA ASN A 86 2.07 -19.42 -2.15
C ASN A 86 3.38 -18.66 -2.32
N THR A 87 3.52 -18.04 -3.50
CA THR A 87 4.65 -17.14 -3.76
C THR A 87 4.52 -15.89 -2.92
N LEU A 88 5.64 -15.16 -2.77
CA LEU A 88 5.63 -13.87 -2.09
C LEU A 88 4.63 -12.91 -2.75
N GLU A 89 4.66 -12.81 -4.09
CA GLU A 89 3.77 -11.95 -4.86
C GLU A 89 2.29 -12.33 -4.72
N GLU A 90 1.95 -13.62 -4.71
CA GLU A 90 0.58 -14.08 -4.46
C GLU A 90 0.10 -13.70 -3.05
N THR A 91 1.01 -13.70 -2.07
CA THR A 91 0.70 -13.30 -0.70
C THR A 91 0.49 -11.79 -0.62
N GLU A 92 1.31 -11.00 -1.32
CA GLU A 92 1.17 -9.55 -1.43
C GLU A 92 -0.15 -9.15 -2.11
N ASP A 93 -0.54 -9.84 -3.18
CA ASP A 93 -1.82 -9.61 -3.88
C ASP A 93 -3.02 -9.85 -2.94
N LYS A 94 -2.99 -10.94 -2.16
CA LYS A 94 -4.02 -11.23 -1.16
C LYS A 94 -4.12 -10.16 -0.09
N ILE A 95 -2.98 -9.63 0.39
CA ILE A 95 -2.97 -8.52 1.35
C ILE A 95 -3.63 -7.28 0.74
N LEU A 96 -3.29 -6.92 -0.50
CA LEU A 96 -3.89 -5.75 -1.16
C LEU A 96 -5.42 -5.89 -1.30
N VAL A 97 -5.89 -7.07 -1.71
CA VAL A 97 -7.33 -7.36 -1.83
C VAL A 97 -8.04 -7.20 -0.50
N GLU A 98 -7.51 -7.83 0.57
CA GLU A 98 -8.09 -7.74 1.92
C GLU A 98 -8.19 -6.29 2.41
N ILE A 99 -7.14 -5.51 2.20
CA ILE A 99 -7.13 -4.09 2.60
C ILE A 99 -8.24 -3.31 1.89
N ILE A 100 -8.49 -3.60 0.61
CA ILE A 100 -9.58 -3.00 -0.16
C ILE A 100 -10.95 -3.49 0.30
N GLU A 101 -11.10 -4.78 0.64
CA GLU A 101 -12.34 -5.32 1.21
C GLU A 101 -12.68 -4.66 2.55
N LEU A 102 -11.70 -4.57 3.46
CA LEU A 102 -11.87 -3.90 4.75
C LEU A 102 -12.21 -2.41 4.59
N ALA A 103 -11.63 -1.74 3.58
CA ALA A 103 -11.99 -0.37 3.22
C ALA A 103 -13.47 -0.27 2.83
N ARG A 104 -13.91 -1.12 1.91
CA ARG A 104 -15.26 -1.17 1.38
C ARG A 104 -16.28 -1.39 2.51
N ASP A 105 -16.07 -2.41 3.32
CA ASP A 105 -16.98 -2.78 4.40
C ASP A 105 -17.15 -1.65 5.42
N LYS A 106 -16.07 -0.92 5.71
CA LYS A 106 -16.12 0.26 6.56
C LYS A 106 -16.92 1.40 5.92
N ILE A 107 -16.65 1.72 4.65
CA ILE A 107 -17.36 2.78 3.93
C ILE A 107 -18.85 2.47 3.90
N PHE A 108 -19.22 1.22 3.59
CA PHE A 108 -20.61 0.76 3.66
C PHE A 108 -21.21 0.95 5.05
N LYS A 109 -20.50 0.55 6.11
CA LYS A 109 -21.00 0.64 7.48
C LYS A 109 -21.15 2.08 7.98
N GLU A 110 -20.19 2.96 7.71
CA GLU A 110 -20.12 4.31 8.28
C GLU A 110 -20.76 5.38 7.39
N GLN A 111 -20.68 5.21 6.06
CA GLN A 111 -21.02 6.24 5.07
C GLN A 111 -22.12 5.77 4.10
N GLY A 112 -22.47 4.48 4.15
CA GLY A 112 -23.50 3.87 3.33
C GLY A 112 -23.00 3.42 1.95
N GLU A 113 -23.86 2.66 1.26
CA GLU A 113 -23.54 2.08 -0.05
C GLU A 113 -23.32 3.15 -1.13
N GLN A 114 -23.97 4.31 -1.01
CA GLN A 114 -23.84 5.39 -1.99
C GLN A 114 -22.41 5.96 -2.02
N ALA A 115 -21.75 6.10 -0.87
CA ALA A 115 -20.38 6.58 -0.78
C ALA A 115 -19.42 5.69 -1.59
N TRP A 116 -19.58 4.37 -1.46
CA TRP A 116 -18.80 3.43 -2.23
C TRP A 116 -19.13 3.49 -3.73
N LYS A 117 -20.41 3.62 -4.12
CA LYS A 117 -20.78 3.81 -5.54
C LYS A 117 -20.11 5.03 -6.16
N ASP A 118 -19.96 6.11 -5.40
CA ASP A 118 -19.25 7.31 -5.86
C ASP A 118 -17.75 7.02 -6.07
N ILE A 119 -17.14 6.20 -5.20
CA ILE A 119 -15.77 5.71 -5.36
C ILE A 119 -15.66 4.81 -6.59
N GLU A 120 -16.55 3.84 -6.78
CA GLU A 120 -16.56 2.96 -7.95
C GLU A 120 -16.65 3.75 -9.26
N LYS A 121 -17.48 4.80 -9.27
CA LYS A 121 -17.61 5.72 -10.40
C LYS A 121 -16.30 6.49 -10.65
N ALA A 122 -15.68 7.04 -9.61
CA ALA A 122 -14.42 7.76 -9.73
C ALA A 122 -13.28 6.86 -10.23
N VAL A 123 -13.25 5.59 -9.81
CA VAL A 123 -12.31 4.58 -10.33
C VAL A 123 -12.53 4.34 -11.82
N ASP A 124 -13.78 4.14 -12.24
CA ASP A 124 -14.12 3.90 -13.65
C ASP A 124 -13.75 5.09 -14.56
N GLU A 125 -14.01 6.32 -14.09
CA GLU A 125 -13.64 7.55 -14.78
C GLU A 125 -12.11 7.67 -14.96
N GLU A 126 -11.34 7.41 -13.89
CA GLU A 126 -9.89 7.52 -13.96
C GLU A 126 -9.27 6.38 -14.79
N ILE A 127 -9.76 5.14 -14.67
CA ILE A 127 -9.32 4.03 -15.55
C ILE A 127 -9.58 4.38 -17.01
N THR A 128 -10.75 4.92 -17.35
CA THR A 128 -11.08 5.36 -18.72
C THR A 128 -10.12 6.41 -19.22
N ARG A 129 -9.79 7.38 -18.36
CA ARG A 129 -8.84 8.44 -18.67
C ARG A 129 -7.43 7.89 -18.87
N LEU A 130 -6.99 6.94 -18.05
CA LEU A 130 -5.68 6.31 -18.17
C LEU A 130 -5.58 5.45 -19.45
N ILE A 131 -6.64 4.74 -19.83
CA ILE A 131 -6.72 4.03 -21.12
C ILE A 131 -6.62 5.03 -22.28
N SER A 132 -7.43 6.09 -22.24
CA SER A 132 -7.51 7.08 -23.31
C SER A 132 -6.23 7.91 -23.46
N SER A 133 -5.45 8.06 -22.38
CA SER A 133 -4.15 8.74 -22.39
C SER A 133 -2.97 7.80 -22.69
N GLY A 134 -3.22 6.53 -22.97
CA GLY A 134 -2.18 5.54 -23.28
C GLY A 134 -1.31 5.18 -22.08
N LYS A 135 -1.76 5.45 -20.85
CA LYS A 135 -1.00 5.16 -19.62
C LYS A 135 -1.21 3.74 -19.11
N ILE A 136 -2.26 3.06 -19.57
CA ILE A 136 -2.47 1.63 -19.32
C ILE A 136 -1.93 0.84 -20.53
N PRO A 137 -1.06 -0.16 -20.32
CA PRO A 137 -0.59 -0.99 -21.42
C PRO A 137 -1.76 -1.63 -22.19
N ALA A 138 -1.62 -1.72 -23.52
CA ALA A 138 -2.69 -2.17 -24.41
C ALA A 138 -3.29 -3.53 -24.01
N GLN A 139 -2.47 -4.44 -23.46
CA GLN A 139 -2.90 -5.75 -23.00
C GLN A 139 -3.95 -5.70 -21.87
N PHE A 140 -3.93 -4.67 -21.03
CA PHE A 140 -4.93 -4.48 -19.97
C PHE A 140 -6.05 -3.53 -20.40
N ALA A 141 -5.80 -2.65 -21.37
CA ALA A 141 -6.78 -1.69 -21.84
C ALA A 141 -8.06 -2.36 -22.39
N ASP A 142 -7.92 -3.44 -23.17
CA ASP A 142 -9.06 -4.20 -23.70
C ASP A 142 -9.85 -4.90 -22.59
N GLU A 143 -9.14 -5.51 -21.62
CA GLU A 143 -9.75 -6.17 -20.47
C GLU A 143 -10.54 -5.19 -19.59
N PHE A 144 -9.93 -4.06 -19.22
CA PHE A 144 -10.56 -3.01 -18.42
C PHE A 144 -11.67 -2.27 -19.17
N SER A 145 -11.60 -2.22 -20.51
CA SER A 145 -12.70 -1.65 -21.31
C SER A 145 -13.94 -2.55 -21.29
N LYS A 146 -13.76 -3.87 -21.16
CA LYS A 146 -14.85 -4.86 -21.06
C LYS A 146 -15.39 -5.02 -19.65
N LEU A 147 -14.53 -4.88 -18.63
CA LEU A 147 -14.88 -4.94 -17.21
C LEU A 147 -14.82 -3.54 -16.61
N ARG A 148 -15.98 -2.90 -16.45
CA ARG A 148 -16.09 -1.49 -16.01
C ARG A 148 -16.80 -1.30 -14.68
N GLY A 149 -16.53 -0.18 -14.02
CA GLY A 149 -17.14 0.21 -12.74
C GLY A 149 -17.10 -0.89 -11.69
N ALA A 150 -18.26 -1.18 -11.10
CA ALA A 150 -18.43 -2.21 -10.06
C ALA A 150 -17.91 -3.59 -10.49
N ALA A 151 -17.99 -3.95 -11.79
CA ALA A 151 -17.52 -5.25 -12.28
C ALA A 151 -15.99 -5.38 -12.21
N LEU A 152 -15.25 -4.29 -12.45
CA LEU A 152 -13.80 -4.27 -12.35
C LEU A 152 -13.34 -4.44 -10.90
N ILE A 153 -13.99 -3.72 -9.99
CA ILE A 153 -13.70 -3.78 -8.56
C ILE A 153 -14.11 -5.15 -7.99
N ALA A 154 -15.24 -5.70 -8.42
CA ALA A 154 -15.63 -7.07 -8.08
C ALA A 154 -14.63 -8.12 -8.61
N ALA A 155 -14.06 -7.92 -9.80
CA ALA A 155 -13.01 -8.78 -10.33
C ALA A 155 -11.73 -8.72 -9.47
N LEU A 156 -11.35 -7.54 -8.98
CA LEU A 156 -10.26 -7.39 -8.02
C LEU A 156 -10.54 -8.14 -6.71
N ILE A 157 -11.70 -7.85 -6.10
CA ILE A 157 -12.10 -8.39 -4.80
C ILE A 157 -12.24 -9.93 -4.84
N SER A 158 -12.79 -10.46 -5.93
CA SER A 158 -12.91 -11.92 -6.13
C SER A 158 -11.59 -12.62 -6.47
N GLY A 159 -10.48 -11.89 -6.53
CA GLY A 159 -9.16 -12.44 -6.87
C GLY A 159 -9.02 -12.87 -8.33
N ARG A 160 -9.87 -12.34 -9.22
CA ARG A 160 -9.77 -12.59 -10.68
C ARG A 160 -8.70 -11.73 -11.34
N LEU A 161 -8.29 -10.64 -10.69
CA LEU A 161 -7.11 -9.85 -11.06
C LEU A 161 -5.93 -10.28 -10.20
N ALA A 162 -4.74 -10.31 -10.80
CA ALA A 162 -3.48 -10.58 -10.10
C ALA A 162 -2.35 -9.73 -10.69
N GLY A 163 -1.23 -9.64 -9.98
CA GLY A 163 -0.03 -8.96 -10.45
C GLY A 163 -0.28 -7.50 -10.83
N PHE A 164 0.11 -7.11 -12.04
CA PHE A 164 0.04 -5.71 -12.45
C PHE A 164 -1.38 -5.18 -12.65
N ALA A 165 -2.30 -6.01 -13.16
CA ALA A 165 -3.69 -5.61 -13.34
C ALA A 165 -4.35 -5.27 -11.99
N LEU A 166 -4.12 -6.11 -10.98
CA LEU A 166 -4.55 -5.86 -9.60
C LEU A 166 -3.95 -4.55 -9.09
N PHE A 167 -2.64 -4.33 -9.28
CA PHE A 167 -1.96 -3.11 -8.81
C PHE A 167 -2.55 -1.83 -9.42
N ILE A 168 -2.82 -1.81 -10.74
CA ILE A 168 -3.42 -0.65 -11.40
C ILE A 168 -4.77 -0.30 -10.76
N VAL A 169 -5.66 -1.29 -10.64
CA VAL A 169 -7.02 -1.09 -10.12
C VAL A 169 -6.98 -0.74 -8.63
N ALA A 170 -6.17 -1.45 -7.84
CA ALA A 170 -5.98 -1.18 -6.41
C ALA A 170 -5.55 0.26 -6.15
N ASN A 171 -4.56 0.76 -6.91
CA ASN A 171 -4.12 2.14 -6.80
C ASN A 171 -5.22 3.13 -7.12
N GLN A 172 -6.04 2.87 -8.15
CA GLN A 172 -7.15 3.77 -8.47
C GLN A 172 -8.21 3.77 -7.38
N ILE A 173 -8.51 2.61 -6.78
CA ILE A 173 -9.42 2.52 -5.63
C ILE A 173 -8.88 3.35 -4.47
N PHE A 174 -7.59 3.22 -4.14
CA PHE A 174 -6.97 4.07 -3.14
C PHE A 174 -7.15 5.55 -3.52
N PHE A 175 -6.65 6.01 -4.67
CA PHE A 175 -6.77 7.43 -5.05
C PHE A 175 -8.21 7.98 -5.05
N ALA A 176 -9.17 7.17 -5.49
CA ALA A 176 -10.58 7.52 -5.47
C ALA A 176 -11.09 7.72 -4.02
N ILE A 177 -10.73 6.82 -3.10
CA ILE A 177 -11.02 6.97 -1.68
C ILE A 177 -10.35 8.24 -1.12
N SER A 178 -9.12 8.61 -1.52
CA SER A 178 -8.47 9.83 -1.00
C SER A 178 -9.28 11.05 -1.39
N ARG A 179 -9.60 11.11 -2.68
CA ARG A 179 -10.31 12.23 -3.27
C ARG A 179 -11.71 12.35 -2.67
N TRP A 180 -12.39 11.23 -2.50
CA TRP A 180 -13.72 11.15 -1.89
C TRP A 180 -13.71 11.66 -0.44
N LEU A 181 -12.69 11.32 0.34
CA LEU A 181 -12.48 11.83 1.70
C LEU A 181 -12.11 13.32 1.77
N GLY A 182 -12.07 14.03 0.63
CA GLY A 182 -11.71 15.45 0.58
C GLY A 182 -10.22 15.71 0.82
N LEU A 183 -9.39 14.67 0.70
CA LEU A 183 -7.94 14.76 0.79
C LEU A 183 -7.43 15.27 -0.57
N GLY A 184 -7.71 16.54 -0.83
CA GLY A 184 -7.26 17.25 -2.02
C GLY A 184 -5.75 17.47 -2.01
N ILE A 185 -5.21 17.91 -3.14
CA ILE A 185 -3.80 18.20 -3.44
C ILE A 185 -3.18 19.30 -2.53
N GLY A 186 -3.88 19.77 -1.49
CA GLY A 186 -3.45 20.84 -0.59
C GLY A 186 -3.77 20.58 0.88
N VAL A 187 -2.85 19.95 1.61
CA VAL A 187 -2.70 20.06 3.07
C VAL A 187 -2.21 21.48 3.42
N ALA A 188 -2.94 22.51 2.99
CA ALA A 188 -2.51 23.91 3.04
C ALA A 188 -3.20 24.73 4.13
N LEU A 189 -4.09 24.16 4.95
CA LEU A 189 -4.92 24.96 5.89
C LEU A 189 -5.01 24.43 7.33
N ALA A 190 -4.01 23.72 7.86
CA ALA A 190 -3.96 23.44 9.30
C ALA A 190 -2.53 23.55 9.88
N GLY A 191 -2.38 24.43 10.87
CA GLY A 191 -1.13 24.83 11.52
C GLY A 191 -0.37 23.74 12.31
N PRO A 192 0.73 24.11 13.01
CA PRO A 192 1.98 23.38 12.85
C PRO A 192 2.17 22.06 13.62
N ILE A 193 1.30 21.66 14.55
CA ILE A 193 1.61 20.51 15.43
C ILE A 193 0.50 19.44 15.50
N ILE A 194 -0.74 19.72 15.06
CA ILE A 194 -1.87 18.77 15.22
C ILE A 194 -2.55 18.38 13.88
N GLY A 195 -2.40 19.17 12.81
CA GLY A 195 -3.11 18.92 11.53
C GLY A 195 -2.42 17.97 10.54
N ARG A 196 -1.09 17.82 10.60
CA ARG A 196 -0.32 17.07 9.59
C ARG A 196 -0.17 15.58 9.90
N THR A 197 -0.14 15.21 11.18
CA THR A 197 -0.18 13.81 11.64
C THR A 197 -1.55 13.17 11.41
N LEU A 198 -2.63 13.95 11.44
CA LEU A 198 -3.94 13.51 10.96
C LEU A 198 -3.96 13.38 9.43
N ALA A 199 -3.44 14.34 8.65
CA ALA A 199 -3.42 14.24 7.18
C ALA A 199 -2.54 13.09 6.62
N ALA A 200 -1.47 12.70 7.32
CA ALA A 200 -0.62 11.54 6.96
C ALA A 200 -1.26 10.18 7.31
N LEU A 201 -2.14 10.14 8.32
CA LEU A 201 -3.14 9.07 8.54
C LEU A 201 -4.31 9.16 7.57
N LEU A 202 -4.35 10.16 6.69
CA LEU A 202 -5.45 10.43 5.79
C LEU A 202 -4.90 10.57 4.37
N GLY A 203 -4.14 9.57 3.93
CA GLY A 203 -4.40 9.00 2.62
C GLY A 203 -5.48 7.91 2.74
N PRO A 204 -5.94 7.33 1.63
CA PRO A 204 -6.80 6.14 1.60
C PRO A 204 -6.20 5.04 2.45
N ALA A 205 -4.90 4.82 2.26
CA ALA A 205 -4.14 3.86 3.02
C ALA A 205 -4.27 4.17 4.52
N GLY A 206 -4.04 5.42 4.95
CA GLY A 206 -4.08 5.78 6.36
C GLY A 206 -5.45 5.56 7.05
N TRP A 207 -6.59 5.87 6.42
CA TRP A 207 -7.92 5.65 7.04
C TRP A 207 -8.39 4.20 6.96
N ILE A 208 -8.11 3.52 5.84
CA ILE A 208 -8.36 2.08 5.66
C ILE A 208 -7.55 1.30 6.68
N LEU A 209 -6.24 1.58 6.73
CA LEU A 209 -5.31 0.94 7.65
C LEU A 209 -5.67 1.30 9.10
N SER A 210 -5.93 2.56 9.45
CA SER A 210 -6.36 2.91 10.82
C SER A 210 -7.53 2.05 11.32
N ALA A 211 -8.45 1.66 10.44
CA ALA A 211 -9.58 0.80 10.78
C ALA A 211 -9.23 -0.68 10.90
N VAL A 212 -8.48 -1.22 9.93
CA VAL A 212 -7.88 -2.56 9.98
C VAL A 212 -7.16 -2.72 11.33
N LEU A 213 -6.39 -1.70 11.71
CA LEU A 213 -5.50 -1.68 12.85
C LEU A 213 -6.18 -1.58 14.22
N VAL A 214 -7.40 -1.03 14.30
CA VAL A 214 -8.17 -1.01 15.57
C VAL A 214 -8.63 -2.41 15.97
N ALA A 215 -8.87 -3.32 15.02
CA ALA A 215 -9.28 -4.69 15.31
C ALA A 215 -8.11 -5.62 15.70
N PHE A 216 -6.87 -5.20 15.45
CA PHE A 216 -5.68 -6.06 15.53
C PHE A 216 -4.75 -5.78 16.72
N ASP A 217 -5.21 -5.01 17.71
CA ASP A 217 -4.46 -4.52 18.89
C ASP A 217 -4.15 -5.59 19.97
N LEU A 218 -3.90 -6.83 19.55
CA LEU A 218 -3.50 -7.94 20.40
C LEU A 218 -2.09 -8.40 20.00
N GLY A 219 -1.06 -7.97 20.75
CA GLY A 219 0.32 -8.44 20.65
C GLY A 219 1.39 -7.37 20.88
N ASN A 220 2.65 -7.81 21.03
CA ASN A 220 3.81 -6.93 21.23
C ASN A 220 4.29 -6.20 19.97
N THR A 221 3.88 -6.64 18.78
CA THR A 221 4.25 -6.02 17.50
C THR A 221 3.37 -4.82 17.24
N ASN A 222 3.97 -3.72 16.78
CA ASN A 222 3.23 -2.52 16.39
C ASN A 222 2.59 -2.72 15.01
N TRP A 223 1.57 -3.58 14.95
CA TRP A 223 0.83 -3.88 13.72
C TRP A 223 0.29 -2.61 13.06
N LYS A 224 0.04 -1.55 13.87
CA LYS A 224 -0.38 -0.23 13.41
C LYS A 224 0.62 0.46 12.49
N LYS A 225 1.89 0.08 12.55
CA LYS A 225 2.94 0.52 11.63
C LYS A 225 3.22 -0.54 10.58
N VAL A 226 3.32 -1.80 10.99
CA VAL A 226 3.72 -2.92 10.11
C VAL A 226 2.80 -3.10 8.91
N ILE A 227 1.48 -3.13 9.11
CA ILE A 227 0.54 -3.38 8.00
C ILE A 227 0.62 -2.23 6.98
N PRO A 228 0.53 -0.95 7.38
CA PRO A 228 0.75 0.18 6.47
C PRO A 228 2.08 0.14 5.73
N THR A 229 3.17 -0.10 6.44
CA THR A 229 4.51 -0.17 5.86
C THR A 229 4.58 -1.31 4.85
N THR A 230 4.01 -2.48 5.18
CA THR A 230 3.98 -3.63 4.27
C THR A 230 3.23 -3.30 2.99
N VAL A 231 2.04 -2.71 3.09
CA VAL A 231 1.26 -2.27 1.91
C VAL A 231 2.06 -1.27 1.07
N MET A 232 2.74 -0.31 1.70
CA MET A 232 3.59 0.66 0.99
C MET A 232 4.78 -0.01 0.28
N ILE A 233 5.44 -0.98 0.91
CA ILE A 233 6.53 -1.71 0.26
C ILE A 233 5.99 -2.55 -0.90
N ILE A 234 4.82 -3.20 -0.76
CA ILE A 234 4.16 -3.92 -1.86
C ILE A 234 3.91 -2.98 -3.05
N THR A 235 3.37 -1.79 -2.83
CA THR A 235 3.07 -0.85 -3.92
C THR A 235 4.36 -0.35 -4.59
N LEU A 236 5.41 -0.07 -3.83
CA LEU A 236 6.72 0.29 -4.36
C LEU A 236 7.33 -0.85 -5.20
N ARG A 237 7.29 -2.09 -4.70
CA ARG A 237 7.74 -3.28 -5.43
C ARG A 237 7.04 -3.44 -6.77
N ARG A 238 5.71 -3.29 -6.78
CA ARG A 238 4.90 -3.40 -7.99
C ARG A 238 5.21 -2.26 -8.96
N ARG A 239 5.35 -1.03 -8.47
CA ARG A 239 5.75 0.11 -9.30
C ARG A 239 7.12 -0.11 -9.95
N PHE A 240 8.08 -0.66 -9.23
CA PHE A 240 9.42 -0.94 -9.75
C PHE A 240 9.47 -2.13 -10.70
N LYS A 241 8.66 -3.16 -10.45
CA LYS A 241 8.58 -4.32 -11.33
C LYS A 241 7.95 -3.98 -12.69
N PHE A 242 6.95 -3.10 -12.71
CA PHE A 242 6.14 -2.84 -13.92
C PHE A 242 6.29 -1.43 -14.50
N GLY A 243 7.02 -0.54 -13.83
CA GLY A 243 7.32 0.80 -14.33
C GLY A 243 8.40 0.86 -15.42
N ASP A 244 8.92 -0.28 -15.88
CA ASP A 244 10.03 -0.38 -16.85
C ASP A 244 9.68 -1.10 -18.17
N ASP A 245 8.40 -1.38 -18.44
CA ASP A 245 7.98 -1.87 -19.75
C ASP A 245 7.75 -0.69 -20.73
N GLY A 246 8.67 0.29 -20.78
CA GLY A 246 8.87 1.26 -21.88
C GLY A 246 7.69 2.11 -22.42
N GLU A 247 6.44 1.93 -21.98
CA GLU A 247 5.24 2.55 -22.57
C GLU A 247 4.27 3.12 -21.53
N SER A 248 4.30 2.65 -20.28
CA SER A 248 3.36 3.13 -19.26
C SER A 248 3.92 4.36 -18.55
N GLY A 249 3.62 5.55 -19.08
CA GLY A 249 3.78 6.86 -18.44
C GLY A 249 2.92 7.04 -17.16
N LEU A 250 3.02 6.07 -16.25
CA LEU A 250 2.40 6.06 -14.92
C LEU A 250 3.37 6.70 -13.92
N THR A 251 3.70 7.97 -14.14
CA THR A 251 3.88 8.86 -13.00
C THR A 251 2.50 9.03 -12.36
N LEU A 252 2.21 8.16 -11.40
CA LEU A 252 1.12 8.35 -10.44
C LEU A 252 1.56 9.51 -9.54
N ALA A 253 1.23 10.72 -9.98
CA ALA A 253 1.42 11.96 -9.24
C ALA A 253 0.55 11.97 -7.98
#